data_AF-A0A3A4ZJG6-F1
#
_entry.id   AF-A0A3A4ZJG6-F1
#
_cell.length_a   1.000
_cell.length_b   1.000
_cell.length_c   1.000
_cell.angle_alpha   90.00
_cell.angle_beta   90.00
_cell.angle_gamma   90.00
#
_symmetry.space_group_name_H-M   'P 1'
#
loop_
_entity.id
_entity.type
_entity.pdbx_description
1 polymer ?
#
loop_
_entity_poly.entity_id
_entity_poly.type
_entity_poly.pdbx_seq_one_letter_code
_entity_poly.pdbx_strand_id
1 'polypeptide(L)'
;MNKKRFQEIRFYLFTSSYSCKLISKYIKNRKTKKETEYAIKRLSEILDLDSKALQKLMLNNDNVKSPYKNLPEKIKIYLEIEKELINLSEEKSDEYSTIFEDYGSQLLSPAIERAAGNLVGDVKNDLTFSKKINELIPKYNYMYYRTAFKYKLPTMRIVPFVIRLIS
;
A
#
# COMPACT_ATOMS: atom_id res chain seq x y z
N MET A 1 -18.83 -7.65 10.00
CA MET A 1 -17.56 -8.41 10.01
C MET A 1 -17.03 -8.42 11.43
N ASN A 2 -16.57 -9.56 11.96
CA ASN A 2 -16.00 -9.64 13.31
C ASN A 2 -14.84 -8.64 13.45
N LYS A 3 -14.81 -7.87 14.55
CA LYS A 3 -13.78 -6.86 14.85
C LYS A 3 -12.37 -7.43 14.76
N LYS A 4 -12.15 -8.65 15.26
CA LYS A 4 -10.84 -9.33 15.19
C LYS A 4 -10.41 -9.55 13.74
N ARG A 5 -11.29 -10.15 12.93
CA ARG A 5 -11.04 -10.40 11.51
C ARG A 5 -10.83 -9.10 10.72
N PHE A 6 -11.56 -8.04 11.06
CA PHE A 6 -11.34 -6.71 10.47
C PHE A 6 -9.91 -6.23 10.69
N GLN A 7 -9.42 -6.29 11.93
CA GLN A 7 -8.08 -5.83 12.27
C GLN A 7 -6.99 -6.71 11.66
N GLU A 8 -7.19 -8.03 11.59
CA GLU A 8 -6.25 -8.95 10.91
C GLU A 8 -6.11 -8.60 9.42
N ILE A 9 -7.23 -8.39 8.72
CA ILE A 9 -7.21 -7.98 7.31
C ILE A 9 -6.56 -6.61 7.16
N ARG A 10 -6.96 -5.64 7.99
CA ARG A 10 -6.41 -4.29 7.95
C ARG A 10 -4.90 -4.30 8.13
N PHE A 11 -4.41 -5.04 9.12
CA PHE A 11 -2.98 -5.14 9.40
C PHE A 11 -2.24 -5.78 8.23
N TYR A 12 -2.75 -6.90 7.70
CA TYR A 12 -2.19 -7.53 6.50
C TYR A 12 -2.10 -6.57 5.31
N LEU A 13 -3.19 -5.88 4.97
CA LEU A 13 -3.20 -4.92 3.86
C LEU A 13 -2.24 -3.76 4.10
N PHE A 14 -2.18 -3.24 5.33
CA PHE A 14 -1.21 -2.22 5.69
C PHE A 14 0.22 -2.72 5.47
N THR A 15 0.57 -3.90 5.99
CA THR A 15 1.94 -4.43 5.87
C THR A 15 2.39 -4.68 4.43
N SER A 16 1.44 -4.95 3.52
CA SER A 16 1.70 -5.12 2.09
C SER A 16 1.58 -3.82 1.29
N SER A 17 1.31 -2.68 1.93
CA SER A 17 1.12 -1.39 1.24
C SER A 17 2.43 -0.64 1.00
N TYR A 18 2.45 0.14 -0.07
CA TYR A 18 3.44 1.16 -0.37
C TYR A 18 3.65 2.11 0.81
N SER A 19 2.55 2.55 1.42
CA SER A 19 2.56 3.42 2.59
C SER A 19 3.35 2.83 3.75
N CYS A 20 3.17 1.55 4.05
CA CYS A 20 3.95 0.86 5.08
C CYS A 20 5.43 0.80 4.69
N LYS A 21 5.77 0.54 3.42
CA LYS A 21 7.18 0.55 2.96
C LYS A 21 7.85 1.90 3.23
N LEU A 22 7.20 3.01 2.86
CA LEU A 22 7.73 4.36 3.11
C LEU A 22 7.88 4.67 4.60
N ILE A 23 6.82 4.42 5.38
CA ILE A 23 6.83 4.69 6.83
C ILE A 23 7.89 3.84 7.52
N SER A 24 8.03 2.57 7.13
CA SER A 24 9.06 1.66 7.67
C SER A 24 10.46 2.17 7.37
N LYS A 25 10.73 2.62 6.12
CA LYS A 25 12.02 3.21 5.75
C LYS A 25 12.32 4.47 6.59
N TYR A 26 11.33 5.33 6.78
CA TYR A 26 11.45 6.51 7.64
C TYR A 26 11.78 6.15 9.09
N ILE A 27 11.05 5.20 9.68
CA ILE A 27 11.26 4.76 11.08
C ILE A 27 12.64 4.10 11.25
N LYS A 28 13.07 3.28 10.30
CA LYS A 28 14.37 2.58 10.36
C LYS A 28 15.58 3.53 10.23
N ASN A 29 15.39 4.70 9.63
CA ASN A 29 16.44 5.71 9.49
C ASN A 29 16.62 6.60 10.74
N ARG A 30 15.90 6.31 11.84
CA ARG A 30 16.06 7.04 13.11
C ARG A 30 17.37 6.66 13.79
N LYS A 31 17.94 7.60 14.54
CA LYS A 31 19.29 7.48 15.12
C LYS A 31 19.28 6.64 16.40
N THR A 32 18.21 6.71 17.18
CA THR A 32 18.14 6.04 18.49
C THR A 32 16.97 5.08 18.61
N LYS A 33 17.16 4.01 19.39
CA LYS A 33 16.09 3.04 19.71
C LYS A 33 14.85 3.71 20.33
N LYS A 34 15.06 4.72 21.18
CA LYS A 34 13.98 5.48 21.84
C LYS A 34 13.12 6.25 20.84
N GLU A 35 13.73 6.90 19.85
CA GLU A 35 13.00 7.58 18.76
C GLU A 35 12.20 6.58 17.93
N THR A 36 12.79 5.43 17.60
CA THR A 36 12.12 4.35 16.87
C THR A 36 10.90 3.82 17.63
N GLU A 37 11.05 3.49 18.92
CA GLU A 37 9.94 3.02 19.76
C GLU A 37 8.83 4.06 19.90
N TYR A 38 9.19 5.34 20.08
CA TYR A 38 8.23 6.44 20.12
C TYR A 38 7.45 6.55 18.80
N ALA A 39 8.14 6.55 17.65
CA ALA A 39 7.49 6.64 16.34
C ALA A 39 6.54 5.45 16.08
N ILE A 40 6.94 4.23 16.45
CA ILE A 40 6.09 3.03 16.34
C ILE A 40 4.85 3.15 17.21
N LYS A 41 4.99 3.62 18.46
CA LYS A 41 3.86 3.84 19.36
C LYS A 41 2.88 4.86 18.77
N ARG A 42 3.38 6.02 18.32
CA ARG A 42 2.55 7.06 17.68
C ARG A 42 1.85 6.55 16.44
N LEU A 43 2.54 5.79 15.59
CA LEU A 43 1.94 5.17 14.40
C LEU A 43 0.80 4.23 14.77
N SER A 44 0.99 3.42 15.82
CA SER A 44 -0.04 2.50 16.31
C SER A 44 -1.30 3.24 16.79
N GLU A 45 -1.14 4.39 17.44
CA GLU A 45 -2.24 5.24 17.91
C GLU A 45 -2.97 5.90 16.73
N ILE A 46 -2.23 6.51 15.80
CA ILE A 46 -2.78 7.25 14.66
C ILE A 46 -3.54 6.31 13.72
N LEU A 47 -2.97 5.14 13.45
CA LEU A 47 -3.58 4.16 12.56
C LEU A 47 -4.47 3.17 13.30
N ASP A 48 -4.64 3.23 14.62
CA ASP A 48 -5.42 2.25 15.40
C ASP A 48 -5.02 0.80 15.04
N LEU A 49 -3.73 0.51 15.17
CA LEU A 49 -3.11 -0.79 14.90
C LEU A 49 -2.49 -1.37 16.18
N ASP A 50 -2.33 -2.69 16.24
CA ASP A 50 -1.70 -3.34 17.39
C ASP A 50 -0.22 -2.94 17.49
N SER A 51 0.15 -2.27 18.58
CA SER A 51 1.51 -1.76 18.81
C SER A 51 2.55 -2.87 18.87
N LYS A 52 2.22 -4.05 19.43
CA LYS A 52 3.17 -5.17 19.54
C LYS A 52 3.44 -5.78 18.17
N ALA A 53 2.41 -5.95 17.36
CA ALA A 53 2.53 -6.45 15.99
C ALA A 53 3.31 -5.46 15.10
N LEU A 54 3.04 -4.15 15.22
CA LEU A 54 3.82 -3.12 14.54
C LEU A 54 5.28 -3.15 14.94
N GLN A 55 5.59 -3.28 16.23
CA GLN A 55 6.96 -3.33 16.70
C GLN A 55 7.72 -4.54 16.14
N LYS A 56 7.08 -5.72 16.12
CA LYS A 56 7.63 -6.92 15.47
C LYS A 56 7.90 -6.72 13.98
N LEU A 57 6.93 -6.18 13.25
CA LEU A 57 7.08 -5.88 11.82
C LEU A 57 8.26 -4.93 11.55
N MET A 58 8.30 -3.81 12.28
CA MET A 58 9.24 -2.71 12.02
C MET A 58 10.68 -3.05 12.43
N LEU A 59 10.85 -3.81 13.52
CA LEU A 59 12.17 -4.16 14.06
C LEU A 59 12.70 -5.50 13.53
N ASN A 60 11.83 -6.51 13.35
CA ASN A 60 12.25 -7.87 13.03
C ASN A 60 12.02 -8.24 11.56
N ASN A 61 11.41 -7.37 10.75
CA ASN A 61 10.97 -7.66 9.38
C ASN A 61 10.05 -8.89 9.28
N ASP A 62 9.23 -9.11 10.31
CA ASP A 62 8.34 -10.26 10.34
C ASP A 62 7.34 -10.22 9.18
N ASN A 63 7.30 -11.29 8.39
CA ASN A 63 6.33 -11.44 7.30
C ASN A 63 4.94 -11.73 7.87
N VAL A 64 3.96 -10.87 7.54
CA VAL A 64 2.57 -11.09 7.92
C VAL A 64 1.91 -12.06 6.95
N LYS A 65 1.40 -13.17 7.49
CA LYS A 65 0.67 -14.17 6.71
C LYS A 65 -0.70 -13.62 6.28
N SER A 66 -1.13 -13.99 5.08
CA SER A 66 -2.46 -13.64 4.60
C SER A 66 -3.54 -14.27 5.50
N PRO A 67 -4.55 -13.51 5.96
CA PRO A 67 -5.68 -14.04 6.71
C PRO A 67 -6.70 -14.75 5.81
N TYR A 68 -6.44 -14.82 4.50
CA TYR A 68 -7.32 -15.43 3.51
C TYR A 68 -6.79 -16.79 3.06
N LYS A 69 -7.67 -17.80 3.06
CA LYS A 69 -7.42 -19.05 2.33
C LYS A 69 -7.45 -18.82 0.81
N ASN A 70 -8.45 -18.07 0.36
CA ASN A 70 -8.59 -17.59 -1.02
C ASN A 70 -8.78 -16.07 -0.99
N LEU A 71 -7.93 -15.33 -1.71
CA LEU A 71 -8.00 -13.87 -1.72
C LEU A 71 -9.23 -13.39 -2.50
N PRO A 72 -10.10 -12.54 -1.91
CA PRO A 72 -11.18 -11.88 -2.63
C PRO A 72 -10.63 -11.00 -3.76
N GLU A 73 -11.31 -10.94 -4.89
CA GLU A 73 -10.89 -10.17 -6.09
C GLU A 73 -10.50 -8.72 -5.75
N LYS A 74 -11.33 -8.02 -4.96
CA LYS A 74 -11.07 -6.63 -4.54
C LYS A 74 -9.78 -6.47 -3.75
N ILE A 75 -9.44 -7.47 -2.92
CA ILE A 75 -8.21 -7.49 -2.14
C ILE A 75 -7.02 -7.82 -3.05
N LYS A 76 -7.17 -8.77 -3.97
CA LYS A 76 -6.16 -9.10 -4.97
C LYS A 76 -5.79 -7.88 -5.80
N ILE A 77 -6.79 -7.15 -6.31
CA ILE A 77 -6.60 -5.92 -7.08
C ILE A 77 -5.88 -4.85 -6.24
N TYR A 78 -6.34 -4.62 -5.01
CA TYR A 78 -5.68 -3.65 -4.12
C TYR A 78 -4.19 -4.00 -3.90
N LEU A 79 -3.89 -5.25 -3.61
CA LEU A 79 -2.51 -5.71 -3.38
C LEU A 79 -1.64 -5.62 -4.63
N GLU A 80 -2.17 -5.93 -5.81
CA GLU A 80 -1.42 -5.81 -7.06
C GLU A 80 -1.09 -4.34 -7.36
N ILE A 81 -2.04 -3.42 -7.12
CA ILE A 81 -1.79 -1.97 -7.28
C ILE A 81 -0.72 -1.49 -6.28
N GLU A 82 -0.81 -1.89 -5.00
CA GLU A 82 0.20 -1.52 -3.99
C GLU A 82 1.59 -2.08 -4.34
N LYS A 83 1.66 -3.30 -4.90
CA LYS A 83 2.91 -3.89 -5.39
C LYS A 83 3.49 -3.09 -6.57
N GLU A 84 2.68 -2.72 -7.55
CA GLU A 84 3.15 -1.90 -8.68
C GLU A 84 3.54 -0.48 -8.26
N LEU A 85 2.86 0.11 -7.28
CA LEU A 85 3.28 1.38 -6.67
C LEU A 85 4.67 1.27 -6.04
N ILE A 86 4.94 0.16 -5.36
CA ILE A 86 6.25 -0.12 -4.79
C ILE A 86 7.30 -0.24 -5.90
N ASN A 87 7.06 -1.04 -6.94
CA ASN A 87 7.99 -1.22 -8.05
C ASN A 87 8.31 0.11 -8.74
N LEU A 88 7.28 0.88 -9.11
CA LEU A 88 7.44 2.17 -9.79
C LEU A 88 8.20 3.20 -8.93
N SER A 89 8.04 3.14 -7.61
CA SER A 89 8.78 4.02 -6.71
C SER A 89 10.27 3.70 -6.63
N GLU A 90 10.64 2.44 -6.87
CA GLU A 90 12.03 1.99 -6.92
C GLU A 90 12.64 2.24 -8.30
N GLU A 91 11.90 1.97 -9.37
CA GLU A 91 12.34 2.22 -10.76
C GLU A 91 12.69 3.70 -11.00
N LYS A 92 11.91 4.62 -10.43
CA LYS A 92 12.05 6.04 -10.68
C LYS A 92 12.85 6.77 -9.58
N SER A 93 13.52 6.06 -8.66
CA SER A 93 14.13 6.64 -7.44
C SER A 93 15.09 7.82 -7.67
N ASP A 94 15.69 7.91 -8.86
CA ASP A 94 16.64 8.97 -9.24
C ASP A 94 15.95 10.25 -9.78
N GLU A 95 14.66 10.20 -10.15
CA GLU A 95 13.90 11.32 -10.72
C GLU A 95 12.99 12.05 -9.70
N TYR A 96 12.89 11.57 -8.43
CA TYR A 96 11.86 12.01 -7.45
C TYR A 96 12.13 13.30 -6.65
N SER A 97 13.13 14.12 -6.98
CA SER A 97 13.38 15.36 -6.22
C SER A 97 12.23 16.40 -6.33
N THR A 98 11.30 16.25 -7.29
CA THR A 98 10.24 17.22 -7.61
C THR A 98 8.81 16.71 -7.39
N ILE A 99 8.61 15.48 -6.93
CA ILE A 99 7.32 14.78 -7.11
C ILE A 99 6.29 15.07 -6.01
N PHE A 100 6.49 16.08 -5.15
CA PHE A 100 5.54 16.39 -4.08
C PHE A 100 4.14 16.87 -4.55
N GLU A 101 4.01 17.29 -5.80
CA GLU A 101 2.81 18.01 -6.27
C GLU A 101 1.95 17.27 -7.31
N ASP A 102 2.47 16.27 -8.05
CA ASP A 102 1.72 15.55 -9.11
C ASP A 102 1.77 14.01 -9.01
N TYR A 103 1.73 13.50 -7.77
CA TYR A 103 1.82 12.05 -7.47
C TYR A 103 0.74 11.18 -8.13
N GLY A 104 -0.46 11.72 -8.34
CA GLY A 104 -1.60 10.95 -8.84
C GLY A 104 -1.38 10.48 -10.28
N SER A 105 -0.88 11.37 -11.13
CA SER A 105 -0.62 11.10 -12.55
C SER A 105 0.63 10.24 -12.74
N GLN A 106 1.67 10.44 -11.91
CA GLN A 106 3.00 9.86 -12.15
C GLN A 106 3.22 8.45 -11.59
N LEU A 107 2.46 8.07 -10.55
CA LEU A 107 2.62 6.80 -9.84
C LEU A 107 1.34 5.97 -9.82
N LEU A 108 0.24 6.52 -9.30
CA LEU A 108 -0.98 5.73 -9.10
C LEU A 108 -1.64 5.30 -10.40
N SER A 109 -1.77 6.21 -11.38
CA SER A 109 -2.34 5.84 -12.69
C SER A 109 -1.51 4.75 -13.40
N PRO A 110 -0.17 4.88 -13.54
CA PRO A 110 0.66 3.79 -14.09
C PRO A 110 0.58 2.49 -13.29
N ALA A 111 0.50 2.55 -11.95
CA ALA A 111 0.37 1.35 -11.13
C ALA A 111 -0.96 0.62 -11.38
N ILE A 112 -2.06 1.37 -11.52
CA ILE A 112 -3.37 0.80 -11.84
C ILE A 112 -3.36 0.15 -13.23
N GLU A 113 -2.76 0.81 -14.21
CA GLU A 113 -2.63 0.28 -15.58
C GLU A 113 -1.81 -1.01 -15.60
N ARG A 114 -0.62 -1.03 -14.97
CA ARG A 114 0.21 -2.23 -14.84
C ARG A 114 -0.52 -3.36 -14.11
N ALA A 115 -1.20 -3.06 -13.01
CA ALA A 115 -2.00 -4.05 -12.27
C ALA A 115 -3.15 -4.61 -13.12
N ALA A 116 -3.82 -3.76 -13.93
CA ALA A 116 -4.82 -4.21 -14.89
C ALA A 116 -4.21 -5.14 -15.94
N GLY A 117 -3.07 -4.75 -16.54
CA GLY A 117 -2.29 -5.57 -17.46
C GLY A 117 -1.96 -6.95 -16.93
N ASN A 118 -1.35 -7.00 -15.73
CA ASN A 118 -0.93 -8.23 -15.08
C ASN A 118 -2.11 -9.18 -14.78
N LEU A 119 -3.29 -8.63 -14.49
CA LEU A 119 -4.47 -9.42 -14.10
C LEU A 119 -5.37 -9.81 -15.27
N VAL A 120 -5.22 -9.20 -16.46
CA VAL A 120 -5.94 -9.56 -17.69
C VAL A 120 -5.46 -10.90 -18.27
N GLY A 121 -4.23 -11.31 -17.97
CA GLY A 121 -3.63 -12.57 -18.44
C GLY A 121 -3.26 -12.54 -19.94
N ASP A 122 -2.93 -13.71 -20.49
CA ASP A 122 -2.46 -13.84 -21.88
C ASP A 122 -3.58 -13.61 -22.91
N VAL A 123 -3.78 -12.36 -23.32
CA VAL A 123 -4.63 -11.99 -24.44
C VAL A 123 -3.75 -11.82 -25.68
N LYS A 124 -3.84 -12.77 -26.61
CA LYS A 124 -3.03 -12.78 -27.85
C LYS A 124 -3.37 -11.68 -28.87
N ASN A 125 -4.48 -10.98 -28.68
CA ASN A 125 -4.98 -9.95 -29.61
C ASN A 125 -4.91 -8.58 -28.95
N ASP A 126 -4.04 -7.71 -29.47
CA ASP A 126 -3.75 -6.38 -28.93
C ASP A 126 -4.97 -5.46 -28.87
N LEU A 127 -5.88 -5.57 -29.85
CA LEU A 127 -7.11 -4.79 -29.88
C LEU A 127 -8.08 -5.23 -28.78
N THR A 128 -8.11 -6.52 -28.49
CA THR A 128 -8.91 -7.09 -27.39
C THR A 128 -8.31 -6.77 -26.03
N PHE A 129 -6.98 -6.79 -25.92
CA PHE A 129 -6.25 -6.37 -24.73
C PHE A 129 -6.53 -4.90 -24.41
N SER A 130 -6.33 -4.00 -25.38
CA SER A 130 -6.56 -2.57 -25.21
C SER A 130 -7.99 -2.24 -24.76
N LYS A 131 -9.00 -2.89 -25.35
CA LYS A 131 -10.40 -2.72 -24.92
C LYS A 131 -10.63 -3.15 -23.48
N LYS A 132 -10.12 -4.32 -23.08
CA LYS A 132 -10.26 -4.83 -21.71
C LYS A 132 -9.56 -3.93 -20.69
N ILE A 133 -8.37 -3.42 -20.99
CA ILE A 133 -7.63 -2.53 -20.09
C ILE A 133 -8.40 -1.24 -19.85
N ASN A 134 -8.94 -0.63 -20.91
CA ASN A 134 -9.73 0.60 -20.81
C ASN A 134 -10.99 0.42 -19.93
N GLU A 135 -11.60 -0.76 -19.94
CA GLU A 135 -12.75 -1.08 -19.07
C GLU A 135 -12.32 -1.36 -17.61
N LEU A 136 -11.14 -1.97 -17.40
CA LEU A 136 -10.68 -2.39 -16.09
C LEU A 136 -10.05 -1.26 -15.27
N ILE A 137 -9.37 -0.30 -15.90
CA ILE A 137 -8.72 0.81 -15.18
C ILE A 137 -9.71 1.57 -14.27
N PRO A 138 -10.90 2.02 -14.75
CA PRO A 138 -11.87 2.68 -13.89
C PRO A 138 -12.37 1.78 -12.74
N LYS A 139 -12.61 0.49 -13.02
CA LYS A 139 -13.02 -0.51 -12.02
C LYS A 139 -11.96 -0.67 -10.94
N TYR A 140 -10.68 -0.77 -11.33
CA TYR A 140 -9.56 -0.99 -10.42
C TYR A 140 -9.29 0.23 -9.56
N ASN A 141 -9.35 1.42 -10.16
CA ASN A 141 -9.27 2.68 -9.44
C ASN A 141 -10.37 2.77 -8.35
N TYR A 142 -11.62 2.48 -8.70
CA TYR A 142 -12.72 2.44 -7.75
C TYR A 142 -12.49 1.40 -6.63
N MET A 143 -12.04 0.19 -6.99
CA MET A 143 -11.78 -0.88 -6.02
C MET A 143 -10.62 -0.55 -5.07
N TYR A 144 -9.59 0.12 -5.57
CA TYR A 144 -8.45 0.58 -4.78
C TYR A 144 -8.91 1.52 -3.66
N TYR A 145 -9.56 2.64 -4.04
CA TYR A 145 -10.03 3.62 -3.06
C TYR A 145 -11.11 3.05 -2.14
N ARG A 146 -12.02 2.21 -2.65
CA ARG A 146 -13.03 1.56 -1.81
C ARG A 146 -12.40 0.64 -0.77
N THR A 147 -11.31 -0.06 -1.12
CA THR A 147 -10.60 -0.94 -0.18
C THR A 147 -9.82 -0.13 0.84
N ALA A 148 -9.06 0.88 0.39
CA ALA A 148 -8.33 1.79 1.28
C ALA A 148 -9.26 2.47 2.28
N PHE A 149 -10.41 2.97 1.83
CA PHE A 149 -11.44 3.58 2.68
C PHE A 149 -12.03 2.58 3.69
N LYS A 150 -12.46 1.40 3.21
CA LYS A 150 -13.08 0.38 4.05
C LYS A 150 -12.18 -0.04 5.23
N TYR A 151 -10.88 -0.17 4.98
CA TYR A 151 -9.90 -0.60 5.97
C TYR A 151 -9.14 0.56 6.60
N LYS A 152 -9.52 1.82 6.34
CA LYS A 152 -8.86 3.03 6.87
C LYS A 152 -7.34 2.96 6.69
N LEU A 153 -6.90 2.61 5.48
CA LEU A 153 -5.49 2.48 5.12
C LEU A 153 -4.97 3.85 4.66
N PRO A 154 -3.73 4.22 5.05
CA PRO A 154 -3.12 5.43 4.54
C PRO A 154 -2.86 5.26 3.05
N THR A 155 -3.44 6.13 2.23
CA THR A 155 -3.07 6.27 0.81
C THR A 155 -1.82 7.13 0.69
N MET A 156 -1.13 7.07 -0.44
CA MET A 156 0.06 7.88 -0.75
C MET A 156 -0.07 9.36 -0.34
N ARG A 157 -1.22 9.99 -0.60
CA ARG A 157 -1.49 11.40 -0.25
C ARG A 157 -1.41 11.71 1.25
N ILE A 158 -1.73 10.73 2.09
CA ILE A 158 -1.81 10.89 3.55
C ILE A 158 -0.47 10.54 4.21
N VAL A 159 0.40 9.78 3.54
CA VAL A 159 1.69 9.32 4.09
C VAL A 159 2.57 10.46 4.61
N PRO A 160 2.77 11.59 3.90
CA PRO A 160 3.57 12.70 4.42
C PRO A 160 3.04 13.25 5.76
N PHE A 161 1.71 13.33 5.91
CA PHE A 161 1.09 13.76 7.16
C PHE A 161 1.31 12.74 8.28
N VAL A 162 1.19 11.44 7.99
CA VAL A 162 1.48 10.38 8.96
C VAL A 162 2.93 10.47 9.43
N ILE A 163 3.87 10.60 8.49
CA ILE A 163 5.31 10.76 8.79
C ILE A 163 5.55 11.95 9.72
N ARG A 164 4.92 13.10 9.43
CA ARG A 164 5.02 14.31 10.28
C ARG A 164 4.47 14.09 11.70
N LEU A 165 3.41 13.30 11.86
CA LEU A 165 2.80 13.04 13.18
C LEU A 165 3.57 12.04 14.05
N ILE A 166 4.38 11.19 13.41
CA ILE A 166 5.28 10.23 14.09
C ILE A 166 6.73 10.74 14.14
N SER A 167 6.97 11.97 13.65
CA SER A 167 8.27 12.63 13.60
C SER A 167 8.81 12.94 14.99
#